data_AF-A0A7K3Y490-F1
#
_entry.id   AF-A0A7K3Y490-F1
#
_cell.length_a   1.000
_cell.length_b   1.000
_cell.length_c   1.000
_cell.angle_alpha   90.00
_cell.angle_beta   90.00
_cell.angle_gamma   90.00
#
_symmetry.space_group_name_H-M   'P 1'
#
loop_
_entity.id
_entity.type
_entity.pdbx_description
1 polymer ?
#
loop_
_entity_poly.entity_id
_entity_poly.type
_entity_poly.pdbx_seq_one_letter_code
_entity_poly.pdbx_strand_id
1 'polypeptide(L)'
;YEGALATVTGRVASIPDDERVGVYYAEGPKGLSTDPTGSQHSELIELCGGKNIADCALTPGMGMTEVSMEQIIRWDPDVILAGEPEFYAAVWTDPLWQDITAVKDGRVYLIPRTAFCWFDRPPGINRIIGIPWTANVLYPDLFSDMDLEDLIREYHEIFIHVSLTDDQIQGILSPEV
;
A
#
# COMPACT_ATOMS: atom_id res chain seq x y z
N TYR A 1 -5.10 -17.48 1.44
CA TYR A 1 -5.33 -16.68 0.23
C TYR A 1 -6.81 -16.50 -0.06
N GLU A 2 -7.55 -17.54 -0.49
CA GLU A 2 -8.95 -17.41 -0.91
C GLU A 2 -9.88 -16.84 0.17
N GLY A 3 -9.71 -17.24 1.43
CA GLY A 3 -10.48 -16.69 2.55
C GLY A 3 -10.25 -15.19 2.78
N ALA A 4 -8.99 -14.76 2.88
CA ALA A 4 -8.65 -13.34 3.07
C ALA A 4 -9.11 -12.48 1.89
N LEU A 5 -8.91 -12.96 0.66
CA LEU A 5 -9.37 -12.28 -0.55
C LEU A 5 -10.89 -12.12 -0.57
N ALA A 6 -11.65 -13.19 -0.28
CA ALA A 6 -13.11 -13.14 -0.26
C ALA A 6 -13.65 -12.21 0.84
N THR A 7 -13.04 -12.23 2.03
CA THR A 7 -13.39 -11.31 3.12
C THR A 7 -13.16 -9.85 2.72
N VAL A 8 -11.99 -9.52 2.18
CA VAL A 8 -11.67 -8.15 1.77
C VAL A 8 -12.59 -7.69 0.65
N THR A 9 -12.65 -8.43 -0.45
CA THR A 9 -13.47 -8.07 -1.62
C THR A 9 -14.96 -7.97 -1.27
N GLY A 10 -15.46 -8.84 -0.40
CA GLY A 10 -16.85 -8.79 0.09
C GLY A 10 -17.16 -7.54 0.91
N ARG A 11 -16.25 -7.10 1.79
CA ARG A 11 -16.44 -5.90 2.62
C ARG A 11 -16.31 -4.62 1.80
N VAL A 12 -15.31 -4.52 0.93
CA VAL A 12 -15.07 -3.30 0.15
C VAL A 12 -16.10 -3.09 -0.96
N ALA A 13 -16.87 -4.12 -1.31
CA ALA A 13 -17.98 -4.02 -2.25
C ALA A 13 -19.12 -3.13 -1.76
N SER A 14 -19.26 -2.90 -0.45
CA SER A 14 -20.28 -2.00 0.10
C SER A 14 -19.85 -0.53 0.15
N ILE A 15 -18.59 -0.22 -0.18
CA ILE A 15 -18.06 1.15 -0.14
C ILE A 15 -18.56 1.91 -1.39
N PRO A 16 -19.30 3.01 -1.24
CA PRO A 16 -19.68 3.89 -2.34
C PRO A 16 -18.46 4.45 -3.07
N ASP A 17 -18.57 4.69 -4.37
CA ASP A 17 -17.44 5.17 -5.20
C ASP A 17 -16.90 6.54 -4.76
N ASP A 18 -17.74 7.40 -4.20
CA ASP A 18 -17.37 8.72 -3.66
C ASP A 18 -16.78 8.65 -2.24
N GLU A 19 -16.89 7.50 -1.57
CA GLU A 19 -16.25 7.22 -0.28
C GLU A 19 -14.94 6.43 -0.43
N ARG A 20 -14.57 6.05 -1.67
CA ARG A 20 -13.32 5.33 -1.92
C ARG A 20 -12.11 6.24 -1.69
N VAL A 21 -11.22 5.80 -0.81
CA VAL A 21 -9.95 6.49 -0.48
C VAL A 21 -9.10 6.64 -1.74
N GLY A 22 -8.66 7.86 -2.04
CA GLY A 22 -7.71 8.15 -3.11
C GLY A 22 -6.29 7.74 -2.73
N VAL A 23 -5.71 6.82 -3.50
CA VAL A 23 -4.40 6.22 -3.19
C VAL A 23 -3.38 6.55 -4.27
N TYR A 24 -2.20 6.97 -3.84
CA TYR A 24 -1.01 7.10 -4.67
C TYR A 24 0.04 6.04 -4.29
N TYR A 25 0.52 5.27 -5.27
CA TYR A 25 1.63 4.34 -5.08
C TYR A 25 2.94 5.03 -5.47
N ALA A 26 3.71 5.44 -4.48
CA ALA A 26 4.96 6.16 -4.65
C ALA A 26 6.13 5.17 -4.82
N GLU A 27 6.64 5.08 -6.05
CA GLU A 27 7.78 4.25 -6.40
C GLU A 27 9.07 5.07 -6.57
N GLY A 28 10.20 4.38 -6.35
CA GLY A 28 11.53 4.96 -6.47
C GLY A 28 11.93 5.85 -5.28
N PRO A 29 13.21 6.24 -5.20
CA PRO A 29 13.77 6.91 -4.01
C PRO A 29 13.23 8.34 -3.78
N LYS A 30 12.48 8.88 -4.75
CA LYS A 30 11.85 10.21 -4.65
C LYS A 30 10.32 10.14 -4.61
N GLY A 31 9.73 8.95 -4.76
CA GLY A 31 8.28 8.81 -4.88
C GLY A 31 7.70 9.52 -6.10
N LEU A 32 8.46 9.63 -7.20
CA LEU A 32 8.06 10.31 -8.45
C LEU A 32 7.90 9.34 -9.62
N SER A 33 7.73 8.06 -9.31
CA SER A 33 7.32 7.01 -10.23
C SER A 33 6.07 6.35 -9.66
N THR A 34 5.19 5.85 -10.53
CA THR A 34 3.95 5.17 -10.11
C THR A 34 3.44 4.24 -11.20
N ASP A 35 2.46 3.42 -10.84
CA ASP A 35 1.70 2.59 -11.76
C ASP A 35 0.20 2.98 -11.74
N PRO A 36 -0.42 3.37 -12.88
CA PRO A 36 -1.83 3.76 -12.93
C PRO A 36 -2.78 2.55 -12.91
N THR A 37 -4.08 2.80 -12.82
CA THR A 37 -5.14 1.78 -12.98
C THR A 37 -4.90 0.93 -14.24
N GLY A 38 -5.07 -0.39 -14.09
CA GLY A 38 -4.82 -1.37 -15.15
C GLY A 38 -3.38 -1.92 -15.16
N SER A 39 -2.48 -1.38 -14.33
CA SER A 39 -1.20 -2.02 -14.05
C SER A 39 -1.36 -3.17 -13.06
N GLN A 40 -0.64 -4.27 -13.28
CA GLN A 40 -0.58 -5.37 -12.32
C GLN A 40 0.13 -4.97 -11.02
N HIS A 41 0.95 -3.92 -11.07
CA HIS A 41 1.75 -3.42 -9.95
C HIS A 41 0.94 -2.58 -8.96
N SER A 42 -0.21 -2.04 -9.38
CA SER A 42 -1.11 -1.24 -8.54
C SER A 42 -2.46 -1.92 -8.25
N GLU A 43 -2.68 -3.14 -8.76
CA GLU A 43 -3.96 -3.87 -8.70
C GLU A 43 -4.52 -4.00 -7.27
N LEU A 44 -3.66 -4.10 -6.26
CA LEU A 44 -4.11 -4.25 -4.87
C LEU A 44 -4.86 -3.03 -4.35
N ILE A 45 -4.62 -1.83 -4.89
CA ILE A 45 -5.37 -0.62 -4.52
C ILE A 45 -6.85 -0.85 -4.79
N GLU A 46 -7.19 -1.22 -6.02
CA GLU A 46 -8.58 -1.38 -6.46
C GLU A 46 -9.20 -2.64 -5.83
N LEU A 47 -8.42 -3.71 -5.72
CA LEU A 47 -8.85 -4.95 -5.06
C LEU A 47 -9.23 -4.74 -3.60
N CYS A 48 -8.53 -3.84 -2.90
CA CYS A 48 -8.78 -3.48 -1.51
C CYS A 48 -9.70 -2.26 -1.37
N GLY A 49 -10.36 -1.86 -2.47
CA GLY A 49 -11.40 -0.85 -2.48
C GLY A 49 -10.93 0.61 -2.53
N GLY A 50 -9.63 0.86 -2.68
CA GLY A 50 -9.10 2.19 -2.94
C GLY A 50 -9.33 2.63 -4.40
N LYS A 51 -9.17 3.93 -4.63
CA LYS A 51 -9.17 4.54 -5.96
C LYS A 51 -7.75 4.96 -6.29
N ASN A 52 -7.12 4.32 -7.29
CA ASN A 52 -5.81 4.77 -7.77
C ASN A 52 -5.97 6.14 -8.47
N ILE A 53 -5.34 7.17 -7.93
CA ILE A 53 -5.49 8.54 -8.45
C ILE A 53 -4.49 8.88 -9.54
N ALA A 54 -3.53 7.98 -9.82
CA ALA A 54 -2.51 8.20 -10.84
C ALA A 54 -3.16 8.24 -12.24
N ASP A 55 -3.37 9.46 -12.74
CA ASP A 55 -3.83 9.72 -14.10
C ASP A 55 -2.61 9.95 -15.02
N CYS A 56 -1.93 8.84 -15.35
CA CYS A 56 -0.79 8.83 -16.24
C CYS A 56 -0.85 7.64 -17.22
N ALA A 57 -0.01 7.67 -18.25
CA ALA A 57 0.04 6.58 -19.21
C ALA A 57 0.54 5.29 -18.56
N LEU A 58 -0.10 4.17 -18.88
CA LEU A 58 0.35 2.84 -18.50
C LEU A 58 1.64 2.50 -19.26
N THR A 59 2.73 2.25 -18.53
CA THR A 59 4.00 1.80 -19.12
C THR A 59 4.06 0.27 -19.09
N PRO A 60 4.19 -0.43 -20.24
CA PRO A 60 4.28 -1.88 -20.26
C PRO A 60 5.53 -2.42 -19.56
N GLY A 61 5.47 -3.70 -19.15
CA GLY A 61 6.62 -4.41 -18.61
C GLY A 61 6.85 -4.04 -17.14
N MET A 62 7.91 -3.29 -16.88
CA MET A 62 8.31 -2.93 -15.51
C MET A 62 7.58 -1.69 -14.98
N GLY A 63 6.50 -1.19 -15.59
CA GLY A 63 5.73 -0.07 -15.03
C GLY A 63 6.59 1.15 -14.67
N MET A 64 6.39 1.70 -13.46
CA MET A 64 7.16 2.84 -12.91
C MET A 64 7.12 4.08 -13.79
N THR A 65 5.92 4.47 -14.25
CA THR A 65 5.73 5.69 -15.02
C THR A 65 6.19 6.90 -14.21
N GLU A 66 7.14 7.67 -14.75
CA GLU A 66 7.58 8.92 -14.14
C GLU A 66 6.47 9.97 -14.16
N VAL A 67 6.31 10.67 -13.03
CA VAL A 67 5.31 11.72 -12.83
C VAL A 67 5.96 12.94 -12.19
N SER A 68 5.35 14.11 -12.39
CA SER A 68 5.84 15.36 -11.78
C SER A 68 5.21 15.61 -10.41
N MET A 69 5.91 16.38 -9.58
CA MET A 69 5.38 16.82 -8.29
C MET A 69 4.06 17.60 -8.45
N GLU A 70 3.94 18.40 -9.51
CA GLU A 70 2.72 19.15 -9.83
C GLU A 70 1.54 18.24 -10.17
N GLN A 71 1.78 17.05 -10.76
CA GLN A 71 0.72 16.07 -10.97
C GLN A 71 0.23 15.52 -9.63
N ILE A 72 1.16 15.14 -8.74
CA ILE A 72 0.82 14.58 -7.42
C ILE A 72 0.05 15.61 -6.57
N ILE A 73 0.47 16.88 -6.58
CA ILE A 73 -0.24 17.98 -5.90
C ILE A 73 -1.66 18.15 -6.45
N ARG A 74 -1.86 17.98 -7.77
CA ARG A 74 -3.20 18.06 -8.38
C ARG A 74 -4.07 16.85 -8.06
N TRP A 75 -3.47 15.67 -7.93
CA TRP A 75 -4.18 14.46 -7.56
C TRP A 75 -4.58 14.44 -6.09
N ASP A 76 -3.74 15.02 -5.22
CA ASP A 76 -3.92 15.16 -3.77
C ASP A 76 -4.38 13.86 -3.08
N PRO A 77 -3.51 12.84 -2.94
CA PRO A 77 -3.89 11.57 -2.33
C PRO A 77 -4.35 11.70 -0.88
N ASP A 78 -5.32 10.87 -0.51
CA ASP A 78 -5.71 10.62 0.89
C ASP A 78 -4.76 9.63 1.57
N VAL A 79 -4.15 8.71 0.80
CA VAL A 79 -3.15 7.74 1.26
C VAL A 79 -2.00 7.64 0.26
N ILE A 80 -0.77 7.60 0.78
CA ILE A 80 0.42 7.26 0.00
C ILE A 80 0.95 5.90 0.47
N LEU A 81 1.09 4.96 -0.48
CA LEU A 81 1.83 3.72 -0.28
C LEU A 81 3.25 3.92 -0.79
N ALA A 82 4.22 3.95 0.12
CA ALA A 82 5.64 4.14 -0.21
C ALA A 82 6.31 2.80 -0.52
N GLY A 83 6.88 2.68 -1.71
CA GLY A 83 7.62 1.48 -2.14
C GLY A 83 9.05 1.39 -1.60
N GLU A 84 9.67 2.55 -1.32
CA GLU A 84 11.07 2.65 -0.89
C GLU A 84 11.21 3.36 0.48
N PRO A 85 12.06 2.83 1.39
CA PRO A 85 12.33 3.45 2.69
C PRO A 85 12.91 4.85 2.58
N GLU A 86 13.73 5.13 1.55
CA GLU A 86 14.35 6.45 1.34
C GLU A 86 13.30 7.54 1.12
N PHE A 87 12.28 7.25 0.31
CA PHE A 87 11.16 8.15 0.11
C PHE A 87 10.33 8.28 1.38
N TYR A 88 10.03 7.15 2.05
CA TYR A 88 9.27 7.16 3.29
C TYR A 88 9.93 8.01 4.38
N ALA A 89 11.25 7.96 4.53
CA ALA A 89 11.96 8.82 5.49
C ALA A 89 11.96 10.30 5.07
N ALA A 90 12.11 10.58 3.78
CA ALA A 90 12.24 11.95 3.27
C ALA A 90 10.90 12.72 3.24
N VAL A 91 9.78 12.04 2.93
CA VAL A 91 8.46 12.67 2.67
C VAL A 91 7.98 13.56 3.81
N TRP A 92 8.33 13.23 5.05
CA TRP A 92 7.92 13.96 6.25
C TRP A 92 8.60 15.31 6.43
N THR A 93 9.72 15.54 5.75
CA THR A 93 10.51 16.78 5.88
C THR A 93 10.70 17.50 4.56
N ASP A 94 10.43 16.85 3.43
CA ASP A 94 10.52 17.47 2.11
C ASP A 94 9.40 18.52 1.94
N PRO A 95 9.73 19.81 1.75
CA PRO A 95 8.76 20.89 1.61
C PRO A 95 7.83 20.72 0.40
N LEU A 96 8.22 19.95 -0.62
CA LEU A 96 7.37 19.71 -1.79
C LEU A 96 6.15 18.85 -1.45
N TRP A 97 6.23 18.02 -0.42
CA TRP A 97 5.20 17.05 -0.05
C TRP A 97 4.25 17.54 1.06
N GLN A 98 4.60 18.61 1.78
CA GLN A 98 3.90 19.02 3.01
C GLN A 98 2.46 19.51 2.78
N ASP A 99 2.12 19.94 1.56
CA ASP A 99 0.76 20.38 1.24
C ASP A 99 -0.18 19.21 0.87
N ILE A 100 0.33 18.01 0.66
CA ILE A 100 -0.45 16.83 0.29
C ILE A 100 -1.26 16.31 1.48
N THR A 101 -2.54 16.00 1.25
CA THR A 101 -3.49 15.52 2.26
C THR A 101 -2.98 14.30 3.01
N ALA A 102 -2.53 13.25 2.32
CA ALA A 102 -1.93 12.08 2.97
C ALA A 102 -0.76 12.41 3.92
N VAL A 103 0.07 13.40 3.60
CA VAL A 103 1.23 13.77 4.44
C VAL A 103 0.77 14.55 5.67
N LYS A 104 -0.13 15.53 5.49
CA LYS A 104 -0.71 16.31 6.61
C LYS A 104 -1.46 15.42 7.60
N ASP A 105 -2.15 14.40 7.09
CA ASP A 105 -2.97 13.50 7.89
C ASP A 105 -2.17 12.31 8.45
N GLY A 106 -0.87 12.20 8.15
CA GLY A 106 -0.03 11.10 8.61
C GLY A 106 -0.34 9.75 7.95
N ARG A 107 -0.98 9.76 6.79
CA ARG A 107 -1.41 8.58 6.01
C ARG A 107 -0.43 8.22 4.90
N VAL A 108 0.86 8.21 5.24
CA VAL A 108 1.92 7.65 4.40
C VAL A 108 2.39 6.35 5.03
N TYR A 109 2.41 5.26 4.26
CA TYR A 109 2.73 3.93 4.78
C TYR A 109 3.83 3.29 3.94
N LEU A 110 4.95 2.94 4.57
CA LEU A 110 5.97 2.10 3.95
C LEU A 110 5.42 0.70 3.76
N ILE A 111 5.44 0.20 2.53
CA ILE A 111 5.00 -1.15 2.22
C ILE A 111 5.96 -2.14 2.88
N PRO A 112 5.45 -3.09 3.70
CA PRO A 112 6.27 -4.12 4.31
C PRO A 112 7.02 -4.95 3.28
N ARG A 113 8.30 -5.18 3.59
CA ARG A 113 9.17 -6.07 2.84
C ARG A 113 9.83 -7.03 3.81
N THR A 114 9.34 -8.27 3.83
CA THR A 114 9.98 -9.35 4.58
C THR A 114 10.81 -10.20 3.64
N ALA A 115 10.32 -11.36 3.19
CA ALA A 115 10.97 -12.12 2.12
C ALA A 115 10.78 -11.45 0.75
N PHE A 116 9.62 -10.83 0.54
CA PHE A 116 9.23 -10.12 -0.67
C PHE A 116 8.42 -8.87 -0.27
N CYS A 117 8.29 -7.89 -1.17
CA CYS A 117 7.37 -6.76 -0.98
C CYS A 117 5.94 -7.30 -0.93
N TRP A 118 5.12 -6.86 0.03
CA TRP A 118 3.76 -7.39 0.18
C TRP A 118 2.77 -6.89 -0.85
N PHE A 119 3.01 -5.69 -1.37
CA PHE A 119 2.11 -5.03 -2.30
C PHE A 119 2.40 -5.40 -3.76
N ASP A 120 3.68 -5.43 -4.13
CA ASP A 120 4.13 -5.48 -5.52
C ASP A 120 5.45 -6.26 -5.70
N ARG A 121 5.84 -6.51 -6.97
CA ARG A 121 7.17 -6.90 -7.47
C ARG A 121 7.96 -7.89 -6.60
N PRO A 122 7.86 -9.19 -6.88
CA PRO A 122 6.95 -9.84 -7.84
C PRO A 122 5.53 -10.01 -7.26
N PRO A 123 4.48 -10.02 -8.10
CA PRO A 123 3.19 -10.56 -7.66
C PRO A 123 3.34 -12.06 -7.38
N GLY A 124 2.84 -12.50 -6.23
CA GLY A 124 2.97 -13.89 -5.83
C GLY A 124 2.41 -14.15 -4.43
N ILE A 125 3.08 -15.03 -3.69
CA ILE A 125 2.64 -15.49 -2.37
C ILE A 125 2.56 -14.37 -1.33
N ASN A 126 3.35 -13.32 -1.51
CA ASN A 126 3.32 -12.05 -0.77
C ASN A 126 1.94 -11.38 -0.75
N ARG A 127 1.12 -11.56 -1.79
CA ARG A 127 -0.24 -11.01 -1.82
C ARG A 127 -1.18 -11.63 -0.79
N ILE A 128 -0.85 -12.81 -0.26
CA ILE A 128 -1.63 -13.46 0.83
C ILE A 128 -1.75 -12.52 2.02
N ILE A 129 -0.65 -11.86 2.38
CA ILE A 129 -0.62 -10.89 3.48
C ILE A 129 -0.73 -9.44 2.99
N GLY A 130 -0.33 -9.15 1.76
CA GLY A 130 -0.49 -7.84 1.15
C GLY A 130 -1.94 -7.38 1.05
N ILE A 131 -2.87 -8.25 0.66
CA ILE A 131 -4.30 -7.92 0.57
C ILE A 131 -4.88 -7.44 1.92
N PRO A 132 -4.81 -8.22 3.02
CA PRO A 132 -5.35 -7.77 4.29
C PRO A 132 -4.60 -6.55 4.84
N TRP A 133 -3.28 -6.45 4.67
CA TRP A 133 -2.51 -5.26 5.07
C TRP A 133 -2.98 -4.01 4.33
N THR A 134 -3.07 -4.05 3.00
CA THR A 134 -3.53 -2.91 2.19
C THR A 134 -4.97 -2.53 2.55
N ALA A 135 -5.87 -3.50 2.73
CA ALA A 135 -7.24 -3.24 3.12
C ALA A 135 -7.35 -2.53 4.48
N ASN A 136 -6.56 -2.94 5.46
CA ASN A 136 -6.51 -2.32 6.78
C ASN A 136 -5.91 -0.90 6.73
N VAL A 137 -4.86 -0.67 5.93
CA VAL A 137 -4.29 0.67 5.71
C VAL A 137 -5.31 1.64 5.11
N LEU A 138 -6.09 1.17 4.13
CA LEU A 138 -7.09 2.01 3.47
C LEU A 138 -8.32 2.26 4.36
N TYR A 139 -8.80 1.24 5.06
CA TYR A 139 -10.04 1.27 5.84
C TYR A 139 -9.88 0.59 7.22
N PRO A 140 -9.12 1.17 8.15
CA PRO A 140 -8.80 0.52 9.44
C PRO A 140 -10.05 0.20 10.26
N ASP A 141 -11.07 1.06 10.24
CA ASP A 141 -12.32 0.83 10.96
C ASP A 141 -13.12 -0.37 10.41
N LEU A 142 -13.14 -0.53 9.07
CA LEU A 142 -13.85 -1.61 8.38
C LEU A 142 -13.18 -2.99 8.59
N PHE A 143 -11.88 -2.97 8.93
CA PHE A 143 -11.07 -4.15 9.16
C PHE A 143 -10.52 -4.22 10.60
N SER A 144 -11.19 -3.56 11.54
CA SER A 144 -10.79 -3.49 12.95
C SER A 144 -10.86 -4.83 13.69
N ASP A 145 -11.66 -5.78 13.19
CA ASP A 145 -11.76 -7.15 13.68
C ASP A 145 -10.78 -8.12 12.99
N MET A 146 -9.98 -7.64 12.04
CA MET A 146 -8.96 -8.43 11.37
C MET A 146 -7.66 -8.39 12.17
N ASP A 147 -7.26 -9.53 12.73
CA ASP A 147 -6.00 -9.67 13.44
C ASP A 147 -4.84 -9.77 12.44
N LEU A 148 -4.27 -8.62 12.08
CA LEU A 148 -3.13 -8.56 11.18
C LEU A 148 -1.89 -9.25 11.77
N GLU A 149 -1.67 -9.18 13.08
CA GLU A 149 -0.49 -9.78 13.69
C GLU A 149 -0.52 -11.30 13.58
N ASP A 150 -1.68 -11.92 13.86
CA ASP A 150 -1.88 -13.34 13.67
C ASP A 150 -1.77 -13.76 12.21
N LEU A 151 -2.33 -12.98 11.28
CA LEU A 151 -2.19 -13.24 9.84
C LEU A 151 -0.72 -13.17 9.39
N ILE A 152 0.06 -12.21 9.91
CA ILE A 152 1.49 -12.09 9.63
C ILE A 152 2.23 -13.31 10.19
N ARG A 153 1.94 -13.71 11.43
CA ARG A 153 2.55 -14.87 12.09
C ARG A 153 2.29 -16.15 11.29
N GLU A 154 1.03 -16.42 10.97
CA GLU A 154 0.62 -17.59 10.17
C GLU A 154 1.29 -17.58 8.79
N TYR A 155 1.30 -16.42 8.11
CA TYR A 155 1.94 -16.29 6.80
C TYR A 155 3.43 -16.64 6.85
N HIS A 156 4.15 -16.14 7.86
CA HIS A 156 5.58 -16.40 7.98
C HIS A 156 5.88 -17.85 8.36
N GLU A 157 5.09 -18.46 9.23
CA GLU A 157 5.27 -19.86 9.62
C GLU A 157 5.01 -20.84 8.46
N ILE A 158 3.90 -20.63 7.74
CA ILE A 158 3.45 -21.56 6.69
C ILE A 158 4.24 -21.39 5.40
N PHE A 159 4.49 -20.15 4.97
CA PHE A 159 5.01 -19.86 3.63
C PHE A 159 6.47 -19.41 3.61
N ILE A 160 6.92 -18.70 4.65
CA ILE A 160 8.30 -18.21 4.74
C ILE A 160 9.18 -19.13 5.61
N HIS A 161 8.56 -20.03 6.38
CA HIS A 161 9.22 -20.92 7.34
C HIS A 161 10.07 -20.17 8.37
N VAL A 162 9.59 -19.01 8.81
CA VAL A 162 10.21 -18.17 9.84
C VAL A 162 9.21 -17.92 10.95
N SER A 163 9.60 -18.21 12.19
CA SER A 163 8.83 -17.82 13.37
C SER A 163 9.24 -16.41 13.77
N LEU A 164 8.28 -15.48 13.79
CA LEU A 164 8.48 -14.10 14.22
C LEU A 164 8.07 -13.94 15.68
N THR A 165 8.82 -13.11 16.42
CA THR A 165 8.37 -12.60 17.72
C THR A 165 7.38 -11.44 17.54
N ASP A 166 6.62 -11.14 18.58
CA ASP A 166 5.67 -10.03 18.56
C ASP A 166 6.36 -8.69 18.24
N ASP A 167 7.54 -8.44 18.83
CA ASP A 167 8.36 -7.25 18.51
C ASP A 167 8.76 -7.16 17.03
N GLN A 168 9.04 -8.31 16.38
CA GLN A 168 9.36 -8.33 14.95
C GLN A 168 8.13 -8.02 14.09
N ILE A 169 6.97 -8.53 14.48
CA ILE A 169 5.70 -8.23 13.80
C ILE A 169 5.34 -6.75 13.95
N GLN A 170 5.47 -6.20 15.16
CA GLN A 170 5.27 -4.78 15.43
C GLN A 170 6.20 -3.91 14.57
N GLY A 171 7.49 -4.28 14.48
CA GLY A 171 8.46 -3.56 13.65
C GLY A 171 8.17 -3.63 12.15
N ILE A 172 7.49 -4.68 11.68
CA ILE A 172 7.02 -4.79 10.29
C ILE A 172 5.81 -3.87 10.03
N LEU A 173 4.88 -3.80 10.97
CA LEU A 173 3.65 -2.99 10.86
C LEU A 173 3.88 -1.50 11.12
N SER A 174 4.90 -1.15 11.90
CA SER A 174 5.22 0.22 12.31
C SER A 174 6.73 0.47 12.18
N PRO A 175 7.25 0.58 10.94
CA PRO A 175 8.65 0.85 10.71
C PRO A 175 9.02 2.24 11.24
N GLU A 176 10.18 2.33 11.88
CA GLU A 176 10.75 3.62 12.31
C GLU A 176 11.00 4.54 11.10
N VAL A 177 10.78 5.84 11.30
CA VAL A 177 11.05 6.90 10.31
C VAL A 177 12.47 7.42 10.48
#